data_AF-A0A7W0LCB7-F1
#
_entry.id   AF-A0A7W0LCB7-F1
#
_cell.length_a   1.000
_cell.length_b   1.000
_cell.length_c   1.000
_cell.angle_alpha   90.00
_cell.angle_beta   90.00
_cell.angle_gamma   90.00
#
_symmetry.space_group_name_H-M   'P 1'
#
loop_
_entity.id
_entity.type
_entity.pdbx_description
1 polymer ?
#
loop_
_entity_poly.entity_id
_entity_poly.type
_entity_poly.pdbx_seq_one_letter_code
_entity_poly.pdbx_strand_id
1 'polypeptide(L)'
;MPKRSASSAPAARVAASARRTGRKIDFSDILDSSPEQLSAMRRVGRPPLGDRTRQLIAIRVDPGVLDEFRKEARRRRVGYQTLINEVLAQHVGKDVA
;
A
#
# COMPACT_ATOMS: atom_id res chain seq x y z
N MET A 1 4.81 13.66 27.53
CA MET A 1 3.63 12.82 27.26
C MET A 1 3.97 11.85 26.14
N PRO A 2 4.19 10.55 26.40
CA PRO A 2 4.59 9.62 25.34
C PRO A 2 3.37 9.22 24.49
N LYS A 3 3.51 9.30 23.17
CA LYS A 3 2.50 8.87 22.18
C LYS A 3 2.19 7.39 22.39
N ARG A 4 0.93 7.06 22.67
CA ARG A 4 0.47 5.67 22.72
C ARG A 4 0.44 5.11 21.29
N SER A 5 1.34 4.18 21.00
CA SER A 5 1.33 3.40 19.77
C SER A 5 0.06 2.57 19.70
N ALA A 6 -0.90 3.00 18.88
CA ALA A 6 -2.10 2.22 18.61
C ALA A 6 -1.73 1.09 17.64
N SER A 7 -2.05 -0.15 18.00
CA SER A 7 -1.93 -1.31 17.13
C SER A 7 -2.69 -1.05 15.83
N SER A 8 -2.01 -1.12 14.70
CA SER A 8 -2.61 -1.08 13.36
C SER A 8 -3.09 -2.47 12.90
N ALA A 9 -3.04 -3.48 13.78
CA ALA A 9 -3.64 -4.77 13.50
C ALA A 9 -5.16 -4.58 13.45
N PRO A 10 -5.86 -5.01 12.39
CA PRO A 10 -7.30 -4.95 12.35
C PRO A 10 -7.87 -5.70 13.55
N ALA A 11 -8.40 -4.95 14.52
CA ALA A 11 -9.17 -5.51 15.62
C ALA A 11 -10.44 -6.08 14.98
N ALA A 12 -10.41 -7.39 14.73
CA ALA A 12 -11.39 -8.18 14.00
C ALA A 12 -11.47 -7.88 12.48
N ARG A 13 -11.37 -8.95 11.68
CA ARG A 13 -11.73 -8.90 10.26
C ARG A 13 -13.23 -8.59 10.15
N VAL A 14 -13.62 -7.69 9.25
CA VAL A 14 -14.97 -7.68 8.69
C VAL A 14 -15.11 -8.98 7.90
N ALA A 15 -15.50 -10.05 8.57
CA ALA A 15 -15.79 -11.32 7.94
C ALA A 15 -17.06 -11.13 7.12
N ALA A 16 -17.05 -11.60 5.87
CA ALA A 16 -18.27 -11.83 5.11
C ALA A 16 -19.27 -12.56 6.01
N SER A 17 -20.56 -12.21 5.91
CA SER A 17 -21.65 -12.84 6.65
C SER A 17 -21.70 -14.34 6.35
N ALA A 18 -20.90 -15.10 7.07
CA ALA A 18 -20.85 -16.55 7.07
C ALA A 18 -21.33 -17.00 8.45
N ARG A 19 -22.12 -18.07 8.48
CA ARG A 19 -22.55 -18.68 9.75
C ARG A 19 -21.30 -19.00 10.57
N ARG A 20 -21.25 -18.49 11.80
CA ARG A 20 -20.16 -18.75 12.74
C ARG A 20 -20.05 -20.26 12.91
N THR A 21 -19.00 -20.88 12.38
CA THR A 21 -18.70 -22.29 12.67
C THR A 21 -18.41 -22.38 14.16
N GLY A 22 -19.26 -23.06 14.93
CA GLY A 22 -19.14 -23.20 16.39
C GLY A 22 -17.97 -24.06 16.86
N ARG A 23 -17.06 -24.48 15.96
CA ARG A 23 -15.88 -25.27 16.31
C ARG A 23 -14.80 -24.32 16.82
N LYS A 24 -14.36 -24.55 18.06
CA LYS A 24 -13.16 -23.93 18.62
C LYS A 24 -11.97 -24.44 17.80
N ILE A 25 -11.19 -23.52 17.24
CA ILE A 25 -9.95 -23.87 16.55
C ILE A 25 -8.97 -24.38 17.62
N ASP A 26 -8.43 -25.56 17.41
CA ASP A 26 -7.31 -26.07 18.20
C ASP A 26 -6.03 -25.44 17.65
N PHE A 27 -5.22 -24.87 18.56
CA PHE A 27 -3.96 -24.21 18.24
C PHE A 27 -2.78 -24.95 18.90
N SER A 28 -3.00 -26.15 19.43
CA SER A 28 -1.95 -26.93 20.12
C SER A 28 -0.78 -27.31 19.21
N ASP A 29 -0.99 -27.34 17.90
CA ASP A 29 0.00 -27.64 16.87
C ASP A 29 0.74 -26.39 16.32
N ILE A 30 0.27 -25.18 16.65
CA ILE A 30 0.83 -23.93 16.15
C ILE A 30 1.43 -23.16 17.33
N LEU A 31 2.76 -23.09 17.38
CA LEU A 31 3.45 -22.26 18.36
C LEU A 31 3.33 -20.77 17.97
N ASP A 32 3.10 -19.93 18.97
CA ASP A 32 3.19 -18.48 18.80
C ASP A 32 4.60 -18.09 18.34
N SER A 33 4.69 -17.27 17.29
CA SER A 33 5.97 -16.77 16.80
C SER A 33 6.53 -15.73 17.77
N SER A 34 7.83 -15.80 18.06
CA SER A 34 8.52 -14.80 18.87
C SER A 34 8.52 -13.42 18.18
N PRO A 35 8.62 -12.31 18.94
CA PRO A 35 8.77 -10.96 18.38
C PRO A 35 9.92 -10.85 17.37
N GLU A 36 11.04 -11.52 17.63
CA GLU A 36 12.21 -11.56 16.76
C GLU A 36 11.88 -12.25 15.43
N GLN A 37 11.21 -13.41 15.49
CA GLN A 37 10.77 -14.13 14.29
C GLN A 37 9.78 -13.30 13.46
N LEU A 38 8.81 -12.65 14.10
CA LEU A 38 7.83 -11.78 13.43
C LEU A 38 8.50 -10.60 12.72
N SER A 39 9.56 -10.02 13.33
CA SER A 39 10.30 -8.90 12.73
C SER A 39 11.12 -9.30 11.50
N ALA A 40 11.59 -10.55 11.45
CA ALA A 40 12.36 -11.11 10.34
C ALA A 40 11.48 -11.59 9.18
N MET A 41 10.16 -11.71 9.38
CA MET A 41 9.24 -12.12 8.33
C MET A 41 9.16 -11.07 7.23
N ARG A 42 9.43 -11.49 5.99
CA ARG A 42 9.21 -10.68 4.80
C ARG A 42 7.71 -10.34 4.69
N ARG A 43 7.38 -9.04 4.69
CA ARG A 43 6.02 -8.59 4.38
C ARG A 43 5.62 -9.04 2.98
N VAL A 44 4.78 -10.06 2.91
CA VAL A 44 4.11 -10.52 1.69
C VAL A 44 2.73 -9.87 1.66
N GLY A 45 2.59 -8.78 0.91
CA GLY A 45 1.35 -8.01 0.90
C GLY A 45 1.41 -6.75 0.04
N ARG A 46 0.49 -5.83 0.28
CA ARG A 46 0.42 -4.54 -0.41
C ARG A 46 1.77 -3.81 -0.27
N PRO A 47 2.38 -3.35 -1.38
CA PRO A 47 3.57 -2.52 -1.33
C PRO A 47 3.35 -1.31 -0.40
N PRO A 48 4.36 -0.90 0.38
CA PRO A 48 4.24 0.29 1.20
C PRO A 48 3.92 1.49 0.30
N LEU A 49 2.79 2.16 0.53
CA LEU A 49 2.44 3.39 -0.17
C LEU A 49 3.08 4.59 0.55
N GLY A 50 4.40 4.78 0.42
CA GLY A 50 5.14 5.93 0.97
C GLY A 50 4.76 6.39 2.39
N ASP A 51 5.07 7.64 2.72
CA ASP A 51 4.71 8.26 4.01
C ASP A 51 3.22 8.65 4.11
N ARG A 52 2.56 8.82 2.97
CA ARG A 52 1.16 9.24 2.90
C ARG A 52 0.39 8.39 1.89
N THR A 53 -0.84 8.05 2.25
CA THR A 53 -1.78 7.42 1.31
C THR A 53 -1.97 8.32 0.10
N ARG A 54 -1.98 7.71 -1.10
CA ARG A 54 -2.28 8.43 -2.34
C ARG A 54 -3.69 9.00 -2.24
N GLN A 55 -3.80 10.31 -2.37
CA GLN A 55 -5.08 11.01 -2.45
C GLN A 55 -5.52 11.05 -3.91
N LEU A 56 -6.78 10.69 -4.16
CA LEU A 56 -7.37 10.87 -5.48
C LEU A 56 -7.62 12.36 -5.70
N ILE A 57 -6.95 12.93 -6.70
CA ILE A 57 -7.12 14.31 -7.12
C ILE A 57 -7.53 14.33 -8.60
N ALA A 58 -8.31 15.34 -8.98
CA ALA A 58 -8.60 15.60 -10.38
C ALA A 58 -7.68 16.72 -10.87
N ILE A 59 -6.93 16.46 -11.95
CA ILE A 59 -6.12 17.48 -12.64
C ILE A 59 -6.57 17.55 -14.09
N ARG A 60 -6.59 18.76 -14.65
CA ARG A 60 -6.82 18.95 -16.09
C ARG A 60 -5.48 18.85 -16.81
N VAL A 61 -5.40 17.99 -17.80
CA VAL A 61 -4.22 17.79 -18.64
C VAL A 61 -4.67 17.84 -20.09
N ASP A 62 -3.89 18.50 -20.93
CA ASP A 62 -4.14 18.49 -22.37
C ASP A 62 -4.16 17.04 -22.91
N PRO A 63 -5.12 16.66 -23.77
CA PRO A 63 -5.22 15.29 -24.28
C PRO A 63 -3.97 14.82 -25.03
N GLY A 64 -3.32 15.70 -25.81
CA GLY A 64 -2.11 15.37 -26.55
C GLY A 64 -0.93 15.13 -25.62
N VAL A 65 -0.80 15.94 -24.56
CA VAL A 65 0.19 15.71 -23.51
C VAL A 65 -0.02 14.36 -22.83
N LEU A 66 -1.27 14.03 -22.48
CA LEU A 66 -1.58 12.74 -21.85
C LEU A 66 -1.19 11.55 -22.75
N ASP A 67 -1.40 11.65 -24.06
CA ASP A 67 -1.05 10.60 -25.01
C ASP A 67 0.46 10.40 -25.15
N GLU A 68 1.25 11.48 -25.13
CA GLU A 68 2.72 11.36 -25.11
C GLU A 68 3.22 10.71 -23.80
N PHE A 69 2.65 11.07 -22.65
CA PHE A 69 2.95 10.41 -21.38
C PHE A 69 2.59 8.92 -21.40
N ARG A 70 1.49 8.53 -22.04
CA ARG A 70 1.11 7.12 -22.20
C ARG A 70 2.11 6.35 -23.06
N LYS A 71 2.57 6.93 -24.18
CA LYS A 71 3.59 6.30 -25.04
C LYS A 71 4.91 6.13 -24.28
N GLU A 72 5.35 7.16 -23.59
CA GLU A 72 6.62 7.15 -22.86
C GLU A 72 6.59 6.20 -21.66
N ALA A 73 5.49 6.17 -20.90
CA ALA A 73 5.32 5.24 -19.79
C ALA A 73 5.37 3.77 -20.25
N ARG A 74 4.81 3.45 -21.43
CA ARG A 74 4.93 2.12 -22.04
C ARG A 74 6.38 1.77 -22.37
N ARG A 75 7.16 2.70 -22.92
CA ARG A 75 8.60 2.49 -23.21
C ARG A 75 9.38 2.19 -21.93
N ARG A 76 9.08 2.90 -20.84
CA ARG A 76 9.71 2.74 -19.52
C ARG A 76 9.16 1.59 -18.68
N ARG A 77 8.11 0.89 -19.16
CA ARG A 77 7.38 -0.16 -18.43
C ARG A 77 6.85 0.29 -17.06
N VAL A 78 6.44 1.56 -16.95
CA VAL A 78 5.81 2.14 -15.75
C VAL A 78 4.37 2.58 -16.08
N GLY A 79 3.56 2.85 -15.06
CA GLY A 79 2.23 3.42 -15.26
C GLY A 79 2.31 4.89 -15.68
N TYR A 80 1.43 5.34 -16.58
CA TYR A 80 1.41 6.74 -17.02
C TYR A 80 1.17 7.72 -15.85
N GLN A 81 0.37 7.32 -14.86
CA GLN A 81 0.15 8.12 -13.64
C GLN A 81 1.41 8.22 -12.78
N THR A 82 2.22 7.16 -12.73
CA THR A 82 3.51 7.17 -12.03
C THR A 82 4.45 8.15 -12.71
N LEU A 83 4.56 8.08 -14.04
CA LEU A 83 5.42 8.99 -14.81
C LEU A 83 4.99 10.46 -14.68
N ILE A 84 3.69 10.74 -14.73
CA ILE A 84 3.16 12.10 -14.49
C ILE A 84 3.58 12.59 -13.11
N ASN A 85 3.41 11.76 -12.07
CA ASN A 85 3.77 12.14 -10.71
C ASN A 85 5.27 12.33 -10.53
N GLU A 86 6.11 11.50 -11.14
CA GLU A 86 7.58 11.64 -11.13
C GLU A 86 8.02 12.98 -11.74
N VAL A 87 7.50 13.34 -12.92
CA VAL A 87 7.84 14.61 -13.58
C VAL A 87 7.38 15.80 -12.75
N LEU A 88 6.16 15.76 -12.22
CA LEU A 88 5.65 16.83 -11.35
C LEU A 88 6.47 16.96 -10.07
N ALA A 89 6.85 15.85 -9.46
CA ALA A 89 7.66 15.84 -8.25
C ALA A 89 9.08 16.36 -8.50
N GLN A 90 9.71 15.95 -9.60
CA GLN A 90 11.01 16.47 -10.03
C GLN A 90 10.95 17.98 -10.25
N HIS A 91 9.88 18.49 -10.88
CA HIS A 91 9.70 19.92 -11.12
C HIS A 91 9.61 20.74 -9.82
N VAL A 92 9.05 20.17 -8.76
CA VAL A 92 8.95 20.83 -7.44
C VAL A 92 10.09 20.47 -6.48
N GLY A 93 11.11 19.73 -6.94
CA GLY A 93 12.24 19.30 -6.12
C GLY A 93 11.87 18.33 -5.01
N LYS A 94 10.87 17.47 -5.24
CA LYS A 94 10.41 16.46 -4.28
C LYS A 94 10.73 15.05 -4.78
N ASP A 95 11.26 14.21 -3.90
CA ASP A 95 11.49 12.80 -4.20
C ASP A 95 10.18 11.99 -4.15
N VAL A 96 9.98 11.12 -5.14
CA VAL A 96 8.88 10.15 -5.15
C VAL A 96 9.43 8.81 -4.67
N ALA A 97 9.10 8.45 -3.44
CA ALA A 97 9.39 7.15 -2.84
C ALA A 97 8.22 6.16 -2.98
#